data_AF-A0A3D1SJU4-F1
#
_entry.id   AF-A0A3D1SJU4-F1
#
_cell.length_a   1.000
_cell.length_b   1.000
_cell.length_c   1.000
_cell.angle_alpha   90.00
_cell.angle_beta   90.00
_cell.angle_gamma   90.00
#
_symmetry.space_group_name_H-M   'P 1'
#
loop_
_entity.id
_entity.type
_entity.pdbx_description
1 polymer ?
#
loop_
_entity_poly.entity_id
_entity_poly.type
_entity_poly.pdbx_seq_one_letter_code
_entity_poly.pdbx_strand_id
1 'polypeptide(L)'
;MKRFIRVAILLCVVTVLLSALSLKTVEAKATPSSWKGFQNRFSSTSCGTWNVVPSPTNPNGSSGLSGVAAVSASDVWAVGGSGSQLGGGQTQIDHWNGAQWQIVQSPSPSARYNTLYGVAAVSATNVWAVGLDVNTSQVTQTLIEHWNGTHWSVVKSPSPGSGDELRAVAVVSGGDVWAAGYSINSSTIKTLVEHWNGTSWQVVKSPNVGTSPGFSGVAAVSASDVWAVGSDNTTQSMQTLTEQWNGTQWSVVKSPSPGKRGLEA
;
A
#
# COMPACT_ATOMS: atom_id res chain seq x y z
N MET A 1 1.98 11.99 -55.36
CA MET A 1 1.41 11.49 -54.09
C MET A 1 2.46 11.09 -53.04
N LYS A 2 3.46 10.24 -53.32
CA LYS A 2 4.44 9.78 -52.30
C LYS A 2 5.31 10.88 -51.64
N ARG A 3 5.60 12.00 -52.34
CA ARG A 3 6.37 13.13 -51.77
C ARG A 3 5.56 14.00 -50.79
N PHE A 4 4.25 14.13 -50.99
CA PHE A 4 3.38 14.89 -50.09
C PHE A 4 3.13 14.18 -48.76
N ILE A 5 3.03 12.84 -48.79
CA ILE A 5 2.89 12.02 -47.58
C ILE A 5 4.15 12.09 -46.71
N ARG A 6 5.35 12.12 -47.31
CA ARG A 6 6.61 12.24 -46.56
C ARG A 6 6.76 13.60 -45.89
N VAL A 7 6.33 14.69 -46.54
CA VAL A 7 6.36 16.04 -45.96
C VAL A 7 5.32 16.20 -44.84
N ALA A 8 4.13 15.62 -45.00
CA ALA A 8 3.10 15.64 -43.96
C ALA A 8 3.48 14.83 -42.71
N ILE A 9 4.13 13.67 -42.87
CA ILE A 9 4.64 12.88 -41.75
C ILE A 9 5.80 13.60 -41.04
N LEU A 10 6.70 14.25 -41.80
CA LEU A 10 7.80 15.03 -41.22
C LEU A 10 7.27 16.23 -40.42
N LEU A 11 6.27 16.95 -40.94
CA LEU A 11 5.60 18.05 -40.23
C LEU A 11 4.88 17.57 -38.97
N CYS A 12 4.21 16.42 -39.02
CA CYS A 12 3.51 15.85 -37.86
C CYS A 12 4.50 15.41 -36.76
N VAL A 13 5.60 14.76 -37.14
CA VAL A 13 6.67 14.36 -36.21
C VAL A 13 7.37 15.58 -35.61
N VAL A 14 7.59 16.64 -36.39
CA VAL A 14 8.15 17.91 -35.90
C VAL A 14 7.18 18.61 -34.94
N THR A 15 5.86 18.59 -35.18
CA THR A 15 4.88 19.15 -34.23
C THR A 15 4.76 18.36 -32.93
N VAL A 16 4.89 17.02 -32.96
CA VAL A 16 4.91 16.19 -31.74
C VAL A 16 6.23 16.36 -30.97
N LEU A 17 7.36 16.56 -31.66
CA LEU A 17 8.63 16.88 -31.02
C LEU A 17 8.63 18.29 -30.42
N LEU A 18 8.07 19.30 -31.09
CA LEU A 18 7.97 20.65 -30.54
C LEU A 18 6.99 20.75 -29.35
N SER A 19 5.93 19.93 -29.30
CA SER A 19 5.06 19.89 -28.12
C SER A 19 5.70 19.15 -26.95
N ALA A 20 6.52 18.12 -27.20
CA ALA A 20 7.31 17.44 -26.17
C ALA A 20 8.44 18.32 -25.58
N LEU A 21 8.98 19.26 -26.36
CA LEU A 21 9.99 20.23 -25.91
C LEU A 21 9.42 21.43 -25.11
N SER A 22 8.09 21.56 -25.01
CA SER A 22 7.43 22.66 -24.26
C SER A 22 7.00 22.28 -22.83
N LEU A 23 7.16 21.03 -22.40
CA LEU A 23 6.95 20.67 -21.01
C LEU A 23 8.19 21.06 -20.19
N LYS A 24 8.19 22.29 -19.66
CA LYS A 24 9.02 22.60 -18.50
C LYS A 24 8.57 21.67 -17.38
N THR A 25 9.40 20.70 -17.04
CA THR A 25 9.30 19.98 -15.78
C THR A 25 9.34 21.01 -14.66
N VAL A 26 8.19 21.22 -14.00
CA VAL A 26 8.19 21.91 -12.72
C VAL A 26 8.71 20.89 -11.73
N GLU A 27 10.01 20.95 -11.42
CA GLU A 27 10.51 20.32 -10.21
C GLU A 27 9.70 20.89 -9.05
N ALA A 28 8.91 20.04 -8.36
CA ALA A 28 8.26 20.40 -7.11
C ALA A 28 9.32 20.50 -6.01
N LYS A 29 10.19 21.51 -6.11
CA LYS A 29 11.11 21.87 -5.05
C LYS A 29 10.33 22.74 -4.07
N ALA A 30 9.90 22.14 -2.96
CA ALA A 30 9.34 22.90 -1.85
C ALA A 30 10.40 23.91 -1.37
N THR A 31 10.26 25.16 -1.80
CA THR A 31 11.04 26.27 -1.28
C THR A 31 10.38 26.72 0.02
N PRO A 32 11.13 26.87 1.13
CA PRO A 32 10.58 27.43 2.36
C PRO A 32 10.23 28.89 2.07
N SER A 33 8.97 29.17 1.74
CA SER A 33 8.51 30.55 1.64
C SER A 33 8.29 31.09 3.05
N SER A 34 8.93 32.22 3.34
CA SER A 34 8.73 32.96 4.58
C SER A 34 7.25 33.29 4.75
N TRP A 35 6.63 32.77 5.81
CA TRP A 35 5.24 33.04 6.16
C TRP A 35 4.98 34.55 6.30
N LYS A 36 4.40 35.16 5.27
CA LYS A 36 3.70 36.44 5.38
C LYS A 36 2.21 36.17 5.22
N GLY A 37 1.48 36.45 6.30
CA GLY A 37 0.09 36.07 6.49
C GLY A 37 -0.81 36.50 5.34
N PHE A 38 -1.46 35.51 4.73
CA PHE A 38 -2.74 35.67 4.08
C PHE A 38 -3.78 34.98 4.96
N GLN A 39 -4.46 35.76 5.80
CA GLN A 39 -5.72 35.32 6.41
C GLN A 39 -6.83 35.43 5.36
N ASN A 40 -6.77 34.58 4.33
CA ASN A 40 -8.01 34.20 3.67
C ASN A 40 -8.70 33.22 4.61
N ARG A 41 -9.73 33.72 5.29
CA ARG A 41 -10.67 32.90 6.04
C ARG A 41 -11.27 31.89 5.06
N PHE A 42 -10.71 30.69 5.01
CA PHE A 42 -11.50 29.54 4.64
C PHE A 42 -12.61 29.46 5.69
N SER A 43 -13.84 29.82 5.32
CA SER A 43 -14.99 29.41 6.10
C SER A 43 -15.01 27.89 6.02
N SER A 44 -14.46 27.22 7.03
CA SER A 44 -14.69 25.80 7.24
C SER A 44 -16.15 25.64 7.62
N THR A 45 -17.02 25.59 6.61
CA THR A 45 -18.39 25.13 6.75
C THR A 45 -18.29 23.69 7.22
N SER A 46 -18.29 23.51 8.54
CA SER A 46 -18.30 22.26 9.30
C SER A 46 -17.78 21.03 8.54
N CYS A 47 -16.52 20.64 8.79
CA CYS A 47 -16.17 19.22 8.66
C CYS A 47 -17.23 18.44 9.46
N GLY A 48 -17.94 17.51 8.82
CA GLY A 48 -19.04 16.79 9.45
C GLY A 48 -18.63 16.13 10.77
N THR A 49 -19.60 15.81 11.62
CA THR A 49 -19.35 15.05 12.85
C THR A 49 -19.04 13.60 12.50
N TRP A 50 -18.12 12.98 13.25
CA TRP A 50 -17.94 11.53 13.19
C TRP A 50 -19.23 10.85 13.62
N ASN A 51 -19.78 10.02 12.73
CA ASN A 51 -20.95 9.21 13.00
C ASN A 51 -20.54 7.74 13.01
N VAL A 52 -20.92 7.03 14.07
CA VAL A 52 -20.70 5.58 14.14
C VAL A 52 -21.67 4.91 13.18
N VAL A 53 -21.13 4.14 12.24
CA VAL A 53 -21.91 3.28 11.35
C VAL A 53 -21.71 1.84 11.81
N PRO A 54 -22.80 1.08 12.08
CA PRO A 54 -22.67 -0.31 12.51
C PRO A 54 -21.93 -1.18 11.48
N SER A 55 -20.99 -2.00 11.95
CA SER A 55 -20.42 -3.08 11.17
C SER A 55 -21.33 -4.32 11.27
N PRO A 56 -21.35 -5.20 10.25
CA PRO A 56 -22.07 -6.46 10.33
C PRO A 56 -21.52 -7.35 11.45
N THR A 57 -22.40 -8.08 12.11
CA THR A 57 -22.00 -9.07 13.12
C THR A 57 -21.42 -10.30 12.44
N ASN A 58 -20.18 -10.68 12.78
CA ASN A 58 -19.61 -11.93 12.30
C ASN A 58 -20.20 -13.11 13.11
N PRO A 59 -20.85 -14.09 12.46
CA PRO A 59 -21.45 -15.24 13.15
C PRO A 59 -20.41 -16.17 13.81
N ASN A 60 -19.14 -16.08 13.42
CA ASN A 60 -18.04 -16.92 13.90
C ASN A 60 -17.24 -16.29 15.06
N GLY A 61 -17.73 -15.17 15.63
CA GLY A 61 -17.16 -14.55 16.84
C GLY A 61 -16.59 -13.14 16.62
N SER A 62 -15.63 -12.77 17.46
CA SER A 62 -14.98 -11.44 17.42
C SER A 62 -14.26 -11.21 16.10
N SER A 63 -14.41 -10.01 15.55
CA SER A 63 -13.70 -9.55 14.35
C SER A 63 -13.02 -8.20 14.61
N GLY A 64 -11.95 -7.93 13.88
CA GLY A 64 -11.22 -6.68 13.93
C GLY A 64 -10.76 -6.27 12.54
N LEU A 65 -10.95 -4.99 12.20
CA LEU A 65 -10.56 -4.40 10.92
C LEU A 65 -9.24 -3.63 11.08
N SER A 66 -8.33 -3.80 10.12
CA SER A 66 -6.97 -3.24 10.12
C SER A 66 -6.73 -2.23 9.01
N GLY A 67 -7.42 -2.38 7.88
CA GLY A 67 -7.26 -1.51 6.70
C GLY A 67 -8.60 -1.09 6.10
N VAL A 68 -8.62 0.07 5.46
CA VAL A 68 -9.79 0.60 4.74
C VAL A 68 -9.37 1.33 3.46
N ALA A 69 -10.13 1.17 2.39
CA ALA A 69 -9.95 1.87 1.13
C ALA A 69 -11.30 2.30 0.55
N ALA A 70 -11.42 3.57 0.16
CA ALA A 70 -12.61 4.10 -0.48
C ALA A 70 -12.38 4.30 -1.97
N VAL A 71 -13.23 3.70 -2.81
CA VAL A 71 -13.34 4.00 -4.25
C VAL A 71 -14.28 5.18 -4.46
N SER A 72 -15.38 5.21 -3.71
CA SER A 72 -16.36 6.30 -3.74
C SER A 72 -17.13 6.35 -2.42
N ALA A 73 -18.02 7.34 -2.26
CA ALA A 73 -18.90 7.42 -1.08
C ALA A 73 -19.83 6.19 -0.92
N SER A 74 -20.02 5.42 -1.98
CA SER A 74 -20.86 4.21 -2.01
C SER A 74 -20.10 2.93 -2.31
N ASP A 75 -18.77 2.97 -2.24
CA ASP A 75 -17.91 1.81 -2.49
C ASP A 75 -16.65 1.94 -1.63
N VAL A 76 -16.69 1.29 -0.47
CA VAL A 76 -15.58 1.27 0.50
C VAL A 76 -15.34 -0.17 0.93
N TRP A 77 -14.08 -0.56 1.00
CA TRP A 77 -13.63 -1.87 1.43
C TRP A 77 -12.88 -1.75 2.74
N ALA A 78 -13.18 -2.62 3.69
CA ALA A 78 -12.42 -2.78 4.92
C ALA A 78 -11.96 -4.22 5.07
N VAL A 79 -10.73 -4.42 5.56
CA VAL A 79 -10.14 -5.75 5.69
C VAL A 79 -9.55 -5.96 7.07
N GLY A 80 -9.44 -7.22 7.49
CA GLY A 80 -8.93 -7.57 8.81
C GLY A 80 -8.92 -9.07 9.05
N GLY A 81 -9.25 -9.45 10.29
CA GLY A 81 -9.36 -10.83 10.71
C GLY A 81 -10.57 -11.09 11.60
N SER A 82 -11.00 -12.34 11.66
CA SER A 82 -12.02 -12.85 12.56
C SER A 82 -11.52 -14.10 13.29
N GLY A 83 -12.06 -14.35 14.49
CA GLY A 83 -11.59 -15.44 15.35
C GLY A 83 -10.23 -15.12 16.00
N SER A 84 -9.53 -16.16 16.47
CA SER A 84 -8.26 -16.01 17.16
C SER A 84 -7.13 -16.79 16.48
N GLN A 85 -5.87 -16.39 16.72
CA GLN A 85 -4.69 -17.08 16.22
C GLN A 85 -4.62 -18.56 16.63
N LEU A 86 -5.11 -18.89 17.84
CA LEU A 86 -5.14 -20.25 18.35
C LEU A 86 -6.37 -21.05 17.89
N GLY A 87 -7.38 -20.36 17.35
CA GLY A 87 -8.69 -20.93 17.02
C GLY A 87 -9.00 -20.95 15.53
N GLY A 88 -8.00 -20.88 14.64
CA GLY A 88 -8.28 -20.91 13.20
C GLY A 88 -8.66 -19.57 12.61
N GLY A 89 -8.07 -18.45 13.04
CA GLY A 89 -8.47 -17.10 12.60
C GLY A 89 -8.51 -16.96 11.07
N GLN A 90 -9.57 -16.34 10.56
CA GLN A 90 -9.86 -16.21 9.13
C GLN A 90 -9.79 -14.75 8.70
N THR A 91 -9.54 -14.48 7.42
CA THR A 91 -9.59 -13.10 6.89
C THR A 91 -11.03 -12.57 6.95
N GLN A 92 -11.17 -11.29 7.27
CA GLN A 92 -12.45 -10.58 7.27
C GLN A 92 -12.40 -9.52 6.17
N ILE A 93 -13.42 -9.48 5.31
CA ILE A 93 -13.59 -8.44 4.30
C ILE A 93 -15.01 -7.90 4.39
N ASP A 94 -15.13 -6.59 4.61
CA ASP A 94 -16.39 -5.86 4.67
C ASP A 94 -16.48 -4.90 3.49
N HIS A 95 -17.66 -4.82 2.87
CA HIS A 95 -17.95 -3.91 1.76
C HIS A 95 -19.10 -2.97 2.11
N TRP A 96 -18.88 -1.68 1.86
CA TRP A 96 -19.87 -0.62 2.00
C TRP A 96 -20.46 -0.29 0.64
N ASN A 97 -21.78 -0.38 0.54
CA ASN A 97 -22.52 -0.12 -0.70
C ASN A 97 -23.15 1.29 -0.78
N GLY A 98 -22.79 2.21 0.12
CA GLY A 98 -23.42 3.53 0.23
C GLY A 98 -24.49 3.65 1.30
N ALA A 99 -24.97 2.52 1.84
CA ALA A 99 -26.01 2.52 2.86
C ALA A 99 -25.68 1.61 4.06
N GLN A 100 -25.03 0.48 3.84
CA GLN A 100 -24.71 -0.49 4.88
C GLN A 100 -23.43 -1.26 4.56
N TRP A 101 -22.76 -1.71 5.62
CA TRP A 101 -21.64 -2.64 5.53
C TRP A 101 -22.14 -4.08 5.46
N GLN A 102 -21.51 -4.89 4.61
CA GLN A 102 -21.80 -6.32 4.47
C GLN A 102 -20.51 -7.12 4.44
N ILE A 103 -20.50 -8.28 5.10
CA ILE A 103 -19.38 -9.22 5.03
C ILE A 103 -19.39 -9.85 3.64
N VAL A 104 -18.25 -9.77 2.95
CA VAL A 104 -18.02 -10.45 1.67
C VAL A 104 -17.19 -11.70 1.93
N GLN A 105 -17.51 -12.78 1.22
CA GLN A 105 -16.77 -14.03 1.34
C GLN A 105 -15.30 -13.83 0.97
N SER A 106 -14.44 -14.32 1.87
CA SER A 106 -12.99 -14.29 1.73
C SER A 106 -12.41 -15.69 1.59
N PRO A 107 -11.37 -15.94 0.75
CA PRO A 107 -10.79 -17.27 0.55
C PRO A 107 -10.18 -17.93 1.79
N SER A 108 -9.46 -17.18 2.64
CA SER A 108 -8.74 -17.69 3.83
C SER A 108 -8.00 -19.03 3.60
N PRO A 109 -6.87 -19.03 2.88
CA PRO A 109 -6.24 -20.26 2.38
C PRO A 109 -5.72 -21.21 3.48
N SER A 110 -5.44 -20.71 4.68
CA SER A 110 -4.97 -21.52 5.80
C SER A 110 -6.09 -21.89 6.78
N ALA A 111 -6.11 -23.14 7.22
CA ALA A 111 -6.97 -23.57 8.33
C ALA A 111 -6.46 -23.10 9.72
N ARG A 112 -5.22 -22.59 9.83
CA ARG A 112 -4.63 -22.19 11.11
C ARG A 112 -4.85 -20.71 11.42
N TYR A 113 -4.39 -19.83 10.54
CA TYR A 113 -4.49 -18.40 10.76
C TYR A 113 -4.29 -17.64 9.46
N ASN A 114 -5.12 -16.63 9.25
CA ASN A 114 -5.06 -15.70 8.14
C ASN A 114 -5.49 -14.33 8.66
N THR A 115 -4.84 -13.27 8.19
CA THR A 115 -5.27 -11.91 8.47
C THR A 115 -4.84 -10.98 7.35
N LEU A 116 -5.63 -9.94 7.10
CA LEU A 116 -5.33 -8.87 6.15
C LEU A 116 -5.04 -7.58 6.93
N TYR A 117 -3.96 -6.89 6.57
CA TYR A 117 -3.53 -5.65 7.22
C TYR A 117 -3.81 -4.44 6.35
N GLY A 118 -3.57 -4.54 5.04
CA GLY A 118 -3.71 -3.43 4.10
C GLY A 118 -4.72 -3.75 3.01
N VAL A 119 -5.43 -2.73 2.55
CA VAL A 119 -6.29 -2.78 1.36
C VAL A 119 -6.13 -1.51 0.55
N ALA A 120 -6.12 -1.63 -0.78
CA ALA A 120 -6.12 -0.52 -1.72
C ALA A 120 -7.03 -0.84 -2.90
N ALA A 121 -7.76 0.17 -3.36
CA ALA A 121 -8.74 0.04 -4.43
C ALA A 121 -8.47 1.08 -5.51
N VAL A 122 -8.49 0.66 -6.77
CA VAL A 122 -8.43 1.58 -7.93
C VAL A 122 -9.77 1.70 -8.64
N SER A 123 -10.63 0.69 -8.51
CA SER A 123 -12.00 0.69 -9.00
C SER A 123 -12.85 -0.32 -8.24
N ALA A 124 -14.17 -0.29 -8.46
CA ALA A 124 -15.12 -1.27 -7.92
C ALA A 124 -14.82 -2.73 -8.31
N THR A 125 -13.95 -2.94 -9.30
CA THR A 125 -13.60 -4.26 -9.84
C THR A 125 -12.11 -4.58 -9.71
N ASN A 126 -11.35 -3.75 -9.00
CA ASN A 126 -9.92 -3.96 -8.82
C ASN A 126 -9.49 -3.44 -7.45
N VAL A 127 -9.48 -4.36 -6.51
CA VAL A 127 -9.12 -4.11 -5.11
C VAL A 127 -8.12 -5.17 -4.69
N TRP A 128 -7.05 -4.74 -4.02
CA TRP A 128 -5.99 -5.60 -3.53
C TRP A 128 -5.94 -5.52 -2.02
N ALA A 129 -5.85 -6.68 -1.37
CA ALA A 129 -5.63 -6.79 0.06
C ALA A 129 -4.37 -7.61 0.33
N VAL A 130 -3.64 -7.24 1.37
CA VAL A 130 -2.38 -7.89 1.75
C VAL A 130 -2.32 -8.16 3.24
N GLY A 131 -1.60 -9.21 3.61
CA GLY A 131 -1.45 -9.63 4.99
C GLY A 131 -0.53 -10.83 5.11
N LEU A 132 -0.95 -11.79 5.93
CA LEU A 132 -0.26 -13.06 6.12
C LEU A 132 -1.22 -14.24 6.27
N ASP A 133 -0.70 -15.43 6.00
CA ASP A 133 -1.26 -16.70 6.45
C ASP A 133 -0.19 -17.54 7.16
N VAL A 134 -0.63 -18.48 8.00
CA VAL A 134 0.26 -19.42 8.68
C VAL A 134 -0.04 -20.82 8.18
N ASN A 135 0.86 -21.43 7.43
CA ASN A 135 0.61 -22.74 6.84
C ASN A 135 0.64 -23.88 7.88
N THR A 136 0.34 -25.11 7.44
CA THR A 136 0.28 -26.29 8.32
C THR A 136 1.58 -26.60 9.05
N SER A 137 2.72 -26.25 8.45
CA SER A 137 4.07 -26.33 9.01
C SER A 137 4.43 -25.17 9.95
N GLN A 138 3.47 -24.29 10.29
CA GLN A 138 3.64 -23.13 11.16
C GLN A 138 4.61 -22.07 10.62
N VAL A 139 4.77 -22.01 9.29
CA VAL A 139 5.54 -20.96 8.62
C VAL A 139 4.58 -19.84 8.26
N THR A 140 4.95 -18.61 8.64
CA THR A 140 4.20 -17.40 8.26
C THR A 140 4.58 -17.00 6.84
N GLN A 141 3.59 -16.86 5.97
CA GLN A 141 3.74 -16.55 4.56
C GLN A 141 2.98 -15.27 4.22
N THR A 142 3.43 -14.61 3.15
CA THR A 142 2.73 -13.48 2.56
C THR A 142 1.37 -13.90 2.03
N LEU A 143 0.32 -13.17 2.38
CA LEU A 143 -1.01 -13.35 1.81
C LEU A 143 -1.37 -12.14 0.95
N ILE A 144 -1.77 -12.38 -0.30
CA ILE A 144 -2.32 -11.37 -1.20
C ILE A 144 -3.64 -11.88 -1.75
N GLU A 145 -4.70 -11.08 -1.63
CA GLU A 145 -6.01 -11.35 -2.20
C GLU A 145 -6.41 -10.25 -3.18
N HIS A 146 -7.08 -10.62 -4.27
CA HIS A 146 -7.53 -9.70 -5.32
C HIS A 146 -9.02 -9.86 -5.60
N TRP A 147 -9.72 -8.73 -5.61
CA TRP A 147 -11.10 -8.60 -6.07
C TRP A 147 -11.15 -8.27 -7.56
N ASN A 148 -11.83 -9.12 -8.32
CA ASN A 148 -12.00 -8.96 -9.76
C ASN A 148 -13.34 -8.31 -10.17
N GLY A 149 -14.12 -7.81 -9.21
CA GLY A 149 -15.48 -7.33 -9.46
C GLY A 149 -16.58 -8.31 -9.08
N THR A 150 -16.26 -9.57 -8.83
CA THR A 150 -17.25 -10.61 -8.50
C THR A 150 -16.89 -11.46 -7.29
N HIS A 151 -15.61 -11.80 -7.12
CA HIS A 151 -15.14 -12.57 -5.97
C HIS A 151 -13.69 -12.21 -5.64
N TRP A 152 -13.33 -12.42 -4.38
CA TRP A 152 -11.94 -12.39 -3.93
C TRP A 152 -11.26 -13.71 -4.27
N SER A 153 -9.98 -13.63 -4.65
CA SER A 153 -9.14 -14.79 -4.94
C SER A 153 -7.74 -14.57 -4.42
N VAL A 154 -7.09 -15.64 -3.95
CA VAL A 154 -5.68 -15.58 -3.54
C VAL A 154 -4.80 -15.45 -4.77
N VAL A 155 -3.89 -14.49 -4.76
CA VAL A 155 -2.87 -14.30 -5.81
C VAL A 155 -1.53 -14.72 -5.25
N LYS A 156 -0.81 -15.57 -5.98
CA LYS A 156 0.50 -16.08 -5.55
C LYS A 156 1.51 -14.93 -5.39
N SER A 157 2.16 -14.88 -4.23
CA SER A 157 3.27 -13.98 -3.90
C SER A 157 4.52 -14.76 -3.44
N PRO A 158 5.72 -14.18 -3.59
CA PRO A 158 6.94 -14.71 -2.98
C PRO A 158 6.92 -14.67 -1.45
N SER A 159 7.44 -15.70 -0.79
CA SER A 159 7.73 -15.68 0.66
C SER A 159 9.21 -16.06 0.84
N PRO A 160 10.15 -15.09 0.79
CA PRO A 160 11.59 -15.35 0.75
C PRO A 160 12.21 -15.77 2.10
N GLY A 161 11.47 -15.62 3.20
CA GLY A 161 11.90 -15.91 4.55
C GLY A 161 11.19 -17.12 5.16
N SER A 162 11.40 -17.29 6.46
CA SER A 162 10.69 -18.24 7.32
C SER A 162 9.53 -17.58 8.08
N GLY A 163 9.34 -16.27 7.90
CA GLY A 163 8.25 -15.51 8.47
C GLY A 163 8.10 -14.20 7.71
N ASP A 164 7.18 -14.17 6.76
CA ASP A 164 6.99 -13.04 5.86
C ASP A 164 5.59 -12.48 6.00
N GLU A 165 5.46 -11.16 6.10
CA GLU A 165 4.16 -10.49 6.10
C GLU A 165 4.21 -9.19 5.31
N LEU A 166 3.08 -8.87 4.65
CA LEU A 166 2.86 -7.62 3.96
C LEU A 166 1.85 -6.79 4.76
N ARG A 167 2.22 -5.57 5.13
CA ARG A 167 1.42 -4.72 6.03
C ARG A 167 0.60 -3.67 5.30
N ALA A 168 1.10 -3.21 4.16
CA ALA A 168 0.46 -2.16 3.38
C ALA A 168 0.55 -2.44 1.90
N VAL A 169 -0.43 -1.93 1.15
CA VAL A 169 -0.51 -2.04 -0.30
C VAL A 169 -0.94 -0.70 -0.89
N ALA A 170 -0.37 -0.36 -2.05
CA ALA A 170 -0.72 0.82 -2.84
C ALA A 170 -0.89 0.41 -4.30
N VAL A 171 -1.95 0.91 -4.94
CA VAL A 171 -2.27 0.61 -6.34
C VAL A 171 -2.05 1.87 -7.17
N VAL A 172 -1.17 1.79 -8.17
CA VAL A 172 -1.02 2.84 -9.19
C VAL A 172 -2.00 2.60 -10.33
N SER A 173 -2.13 1.34 -10.75
CA SER A 173 -3.08 0.88 -11.77
C SER A 173 -3.33 -0.62 -11.60
N GLY A 174 -4.27 -1.19 -12.36
CA GLY A 174 -4.56 -2.63 -12.30
C GLY A 174 -3.37 -3.55 -12.64
N GLY A 175 -2.32 -3.01 -13.29
CA GLY A 175 -1.08 -3.72 -13.61
C GLY A 175 0.15 -3.23 -12.85
N ASP A 176 -0.02 -2.35 -11.87
CA ASP A 176 1.09 -1.75 -11.11
C ASP A 176 0.65 -1.55 -9.66
N VAL A 177 1.07 -2.48 -8.80
CA VAL A 177 0.71 -2.53 -7.39
C VAL A 177 1.96 -2.79 -6.56
N TRP A 178 2.09 -2.07 -5.45
CA TRP A 178 3.21 -2.19 -4.53
C TRP A 178 2.72 -2.64 -3.17
N ALA A 179 3.36 -3.66 -2.61
CA ALA A 179 3.13 -4.12 -1.26
C ALA A 179 4.41 -4.01 -0.43
N ALA A 180 4.29 -3.66 0.84
CA ALA A 180 5.43 -3.48 1.73
C ALA A 180 5.18 -4.08 3.11
N GLY A 181 6.24 -4.62 3.71
CA GLY A 181 6.23 -5.23 5.03
C GLY A 181 7.64 -5.63 5.46
N TYR A 182 7.79 -6.84 5.98
CA TYR A 182 9.09 -7.40 6.35
C TYR A 182 9.16 -8.91 6.15
N SER A 183 10.39 -9.40 6.16
CA SER A 183 10.76 -10.81 6.04
C SER A 183 11.70 -11.20 7.17
N ILE A 184 11.48 -12.36 7.76
CA ILE A 184 12.34 -12.94 8.80
C ILE A 184 13.08 -14.13 8.22
N ASN A 185 14.41 -14.13 8.30
CA ASN A 185 15.25 -15.27 7.93
C ASN A 185 16.29 -15.54 9.03
N SER A 186 16.22 -16.71 9.67
CA SER A 186 17.14 -17.13 10.74
C SER A 186 17.38 -16.05 11.80
N SER A 187 16.30 -15.43 12.28
CA SER A 187 16.27 -14.31 13.26
C SER A 187 16.72 -12.94 12.74
N THR A 188 17.09 -12.82 11.46
CA THR A 188 17.35 -11.53 10.83
C THR A 188 16.06 -10.99 10.21
N ILE A 189 15.65 -9.80 10.64
CA ILE A 189 14.52 -9.09 10.07
C ILE A 189 15.02 -8.20 8.93
N LYS A 190 14.31 -8.20 7.81
CA LYS A 190 14.61 -7.46 6.60
C LYS A 190 13.36 -6.77 6.09
N THR A 191 13.52 -5.65 5.40
CA THR A 191 12.42 -5.04 4.65
C THR A 191 11.97 -5.99 3.54
N LEU A 192 10.65 -6.05 3.32
CA LEU A 192 10.06 -6.77 2.20
C LEU A 192 9.26 -5.77 1.36
N VAL A 193 9.57 -5.71 0.07
CA VAL A 193 8.80 -4.96 -0.92
C VAL A 193 8.51 -5.89 -2.08
N GLU A 194 7.24 -5.94 -2.47
CA GLU A 194 6.80 -6.69 -3.65
C GLU A 194 6.12 -5.77 -4.65
N HIS A 195 6.33 -6.07 -5.93
CA HIS A 195 5.74 -5.34 -7.05
C HIS A 195 4.97 -6.28 -7.96
N TRP A 196 3.73 -5.92 -8.24
CA TRP A 196 2.90 -6.54 -9.26
C TRP A 196 3.10 -5.84 -10.59
N ASN A 197 3.48 -6.61 -11.60
CA ASN A 197 3.73 -6.10 -12.96
C ASN A 197 2.57 -6.35 -13.94
N GLY A 198 1.38 -6.69 -13.43
CA GLY A 198 0.24 -7.09 -14.27
C GLY A 198 0.12 -8.60 -14.49
N THR A 199 1.11 -9.39 -14.10
CA THR A 199 1.09 -10.85 -14.30
C THR A 199 1.59 -11.64 -13.09
N SER A 200 2.60 -11.12 -12.38
CA SER A 200 3.18 -11.80 -11.22
C SER A 200 3.70 -10.81 -10.19
N TRP A 201 3.61 -11.18 -8.91
CA TRP A 201 4.32 -10.49 -7.83
C TRP A 201 5.79 -10.88 -7.82
N GLN A 202 6.67 -9.90 -7.63
CA GLN A 202 8.12 -10.11 -7.51
C GLN A 202 8.69 -9.29 -6.37
N VAL A 203 9.66 -9.85 -5.65
CA VAL A 203 10.40 -9.11 -4.63
C VAL A 203 11.28 -8.05 -5.31
N VAL A 204 11.14 -6.80 -4.89
CA VAL A 204 11.99 -5.70 -5.31
C VAL A 204 12.94 -5.35 -4.18
N LYS A 205 14.23 -5.24 -4.51
CA LYS A 205 15.27 -4.97 -3.50
C LYS A 205 15.11 -3.57 -2.91
N SER A 206 15.00 -3.50 -1.58
CA SER A 206 15.13 -2.29 -0.77
C SER A 206 16.44 -2.28 0.02
N PRO A 207 16.98 -1.09 0.33
CA PRO A 207 18.02 -0.91 1.34
C PRO A 207 17.59 -1.49 2.70
N ASN A 208 18.17 -2.61 3.12
CA ASN A 208 17.89 -3.21 4.42
C ASN A 208 18.67 -2.48 5.53
N VAL A 209 18.37 -1.19 5.75
CA VAL A 209 19.12 -0.34 6.66
C VAL A 209 18.58 -0.51 8.08
N GLY A 210 19.45 -0.97 8.98
CA GLY A 210 19.09 -1.16 10.38
C GLY A 210 19.38 -2.57 10.90
N THR A 211 18.90 -2.84 12.10
CA THR A 211 19.00 -4.17 12.74
C THR A 211 17.71 -4.98 12.66
N SER A 212 16.57 -4.29 12.64
CA SER A 212 15.24 -4.87 12.52
C SER A 212 14.31 -3.92 11.73
N PRO A 213 14.61 -3.66 10.45
CA PRO A 213 13.82 -2.76 9.64
C PRO A 213 12.54 -3.43 9.12
N GLY A 214 11.44 -2.69 9.10
CA GLY A 214 10.17 -3.15 8.53
C GLY A 214 9.27 -2.00 8.12
N PHE A 215 8.53 -2.19 7.03
CA PHE A 215 7.55 -1.23 6.56
C PHE A 215 6.18 -1.46 7.17
N SER A 216 5.49 -0.38 7.50
CA SER A 216 4.10 -0.40 7.98
C SER A 216 3.15 0.36 7.05
N GLY A 217 3.69 1.15 6.11
CA GLY A 217 2.92 1.90 5.13
C GLY A 217 3.63 1.93 3.77
N VAL A 218 2.83 2.01 2.71
CA VAL A 218 3.30 2.28 1.35
C VAL A 218 2.30 3.21 0.66
N ALA A 219 2.81 4.17 -0.11
CA ALA A 219 2.01 5.06 -0.94
C ALA A 219 2.66 5.15 -2.32
N ALA A 220 1.87 5.05 -3.37
CA ALA A 220 2.35 5.11 -4.74
C ALA A 220 1.69 6.31 -5.44
N VAL A 221 2.52 7.25 -5.92
CA VAL A 221 2.08 8.41 -6.70
C VAL A 221 2.10 8.08 -8.19
N SER A 222 3.10 7.30 -8.62
CA SER A 222 3.24 6.79 -9.98
C SER A 222 4.14 5.55 -9.99
N ALA A 223 4.27 4.91 -11.16
CA ALA A 223 5.20 3.78 -11.37
C ALA A 223 6.65 4.10 -10.99
N SER A 224 7.03 5.38 -10.99
CA SER A 224 8.38 5.86 -10.70
C SER A 224 8.47 6.72 -9.43
N ASP A 225 7.42 6.76 -8.63
CA ASP A 225 7.42 7.51 -7.37
C ASP A 225 6.55 6.77 -6.34
N VAL A 226 7.20 5.92 -5.56
CA VAL A 226 6.58 5.12 -4.50
C VAL A 226 7.36 5.32 -3.22
N TRP A 227 6.64 5.48 -2.11
CA TRP A 227 7.19 5.74 -0.81
C TRP A 227 6.80 4.62 0.15
N ALA A 228 7.78 4.06 0.85
CA ALA A 228 7.58 3.08 1.91
C ALA A 228 8.04 3.68 3.23
N VAL A 229 7.23 3.50 4.27
CA VAL A 229 7.49 4.05 5.60
C VAL A 229 7.32 3.00 6.67
N GLY A 230 8.11 3.12 7.73
CA GLY A 230 8.06 2.20 8.85
C GLY A 230 9.10 2.56 9.89
N SER A 231 9.69 1.52 10.49
CA SER A 231 10.65 1.70 11.55
C SER A 231 11.76 0.66 11.51
N ASP A 232 12.90 1.05 12.06
CA ASP A 232 13.96 0.12 12.47
C ASP A 232 13.99 0.03 14.00
N ASN A 233 13.77 -1.17 14.52
CA ASN A 233 13.83 -1.44 15.95
C ASN A 233 15.26 -1.81 16.34
N THR A 234 16.02 -0.83 16.83
CA THR A 234 17.33 -1.11 17.45
C THR A 234 17.16 -1.41 18.94
N THR A 235 18.15 -2.05 19.56
CA THR A 235 18.16 -2.33 21.00
C THR A 235 18.09 -1.07 21.88
N GLN A 236 18.37 0.11 21.32
CA GLN A 236 18.47 1.38 22.05
C GLN A 236 17.39 2.40 21.66
N SER A 237 16.79 2.29 20.48
CA SER A 237 15.75 3.22 20.00
C SER A 237 14.97 2.66 18.80
N MET A 238 13.70 3.04 18.67
CA MET A 238 12.96 2.90 17.42
C MET A 238 13.26 4.12 16.54
N GLN A 239 13.74 3.87 15.32
CA GLN A 239 14.04 4.93 14.35
C GLN A 239 13.03 4.90 13.22
N THR A 240 12.70 6.06 12.67
CA THR A 240 11.84 6.16 11.49
C THR A 240 12.60 5.66 10.27
N LEU A 241 11.99 4.77 9.50
CA LEU A 241 12.50 4.34 8.20
C LEU A 241 11.61 4.93 7.11
N THR A 242 12.23 5.55 6.11
CA THR A 242 11.56 6.10 4.94
C THR A 242 12.40 5.80 3.72
N GLU A 243 11.77 5.21 2.71
CA GLU A 243 12.41 4.91 1.44
C GLU A 243 11.57 5.38 0.28
N GLN A 244 12.24 5.75 -0.81
CA GLN A 244 11.61 6.16 -2.06
C GLN A 244 12.13 5.30 -3.21
N TRP A 245 11.19 4.77 -3.99
CA TRP A 245 11.39 4.23 -5.32
C TRP A 245 11.34 5.35 -6.35
N ASN A 246 12.38 5.44 -7.17
CA ASN A 246 12.50 6.48 -8.22
C ASN A 246 12.24 5.96 -9.64
N GLY A 247 11.62 4.78 -9.79
CA GLY A 247 11.44 4.10 -11.08
C GLY A 247 12.52 3.07 -11.40
N THR A 248 13.63 3.05 -10.67
CA THR A 248 14.74 2.10 -10.92
C THR A 248 15.30 1.44 -9.67
N GLN A 249 15.31 2.14 -8.54
CA GLN A 249 15.80 1.62 -7.28
C GLN A 249 15.14 2.29 -6.09
N TRP A 250 15.09 1.56 -4.98
CA TRP A 250 14.75 2.11 -3.68
C TRP A 250 15.97 2.78 -3.05
N SER A 251 15.76 3.91 -2.41
CA SER A 251 16.79 4.64 -1.66
C SER A 251 16.24 5.18 -0.35
N VAL A 252 17.05 5.17 0.70
CA VAL A 252 16.67 5.72 2.01
C VAL A 252 16.59 7.23 1.92
N VAL A 253 15.47 7.77 2.38
CA VAL A 253 15.25 9.21 2.55
C VAL A 253 15.31 9.54 4.03
N LYS A 254 16.14 10.53 4.39
CA LYS A 254 16.24 10.97 5.78
C LYS A 254 14.89 11.55 6.24
N SER A 255 14.34 10.98 7.29
CA SER A 255 13.20 11.53 8.02
C SER A 255 13.59 11.89 9.45
N PRO A 256 12.99 12.92 10.04
CA PRO A 256 13.19 13.21 11.46
C PRO A 256 12.77 12.01 12.30
N SER A 257 13.65 11.55 13.19
CA SER A 257 13.34 10.56 14.23
C SER A 257 13.23 11.26 15.59
N PRO A 258 12.09 11.89 15.91
CA PRO A 258 11.91 12.58 17.19
C PRO A 258 11.96 11.64 18.40
N GLY A 259 11.96 10.32 18.19
CA GLY A 259 12.05 9.28 19.20
C GLY A 259 13.41 9.09 19.89
N LYS A 260 14.37 10.03 19.74
CA LYS A 260 15.47 10.10 20.72
C LYS A 260 14.83 10.46 22.04
N ARG A 261 14.65 9.47 22.91
CA ARG A 261 14.21 9.66 24.30
C ARG A 261 15.05 10.81 24.86
N GLY A 262 14.41 11.95 25.08
CA GLY A 262 15.06 13.11 25.66
C GLY A 262 15.63 12.70 27.01
N LEU A 263 16.95 12.55 27.07
CA LEU A 263 17.68 12.86 28.29
C LEU A 263 18.23 14.26 28.04
N GLU A 264 17.38 15.25 28.29
CA GLU A 264 17.88 16.55 28.69
C GLU A 264 18.61 16.35 30.03
N ALA A 265 19.88 16.75 30.07
CA ALA A 265 20.62 17.11 31.26
C ALA A 265 21.30 18.45 30.97
#